data_AF-A0A1H1IPQ2-F1
#
_entry.id   AF-A0A1H1IPQ2-F1
#
_cell.length_a   1.000
_cell.length_b   1.000
_cell.length_c   1.000
_cell.angle_alpha   90.00
_cell.angle_beta   90.00
_cell.angle_gamma   90.00
#
_symmetry.space_group_name_H-M   'P 1'
#
loop_
_entity.id
_entity.type
_entity.pdbx_description
1 polymer ?
#
loop_
_entity_poly.entity_id
_entity_poly.type
_entity_poly.pdbx_seq_one_letter_code
_entity_poly.pdbx_strand_id
1 'polypeptide(L)'
;MERRTPPRTKEGWYILHDFRTVDWDAWRDAPDHVRERALEEGKEFLADCEHVADAEEGDSATFAMLGHETDLLFMHIRPTMADVEQLGRQFDQTAFAEFTERADSYVSVAEVSDYVTDAYFEEDEEVESTGLSRYLEQKLYPQIPDAEYVNFYPMEKRRDPEYNWYDLPFEDRSEHMSSHGDIGRSYGGKVSQITAGSIGFDDSEWSVSLFADDPANIKNLLAEMRFDPSTSKYAEFGRFYVGRRFEPHDLDAYMAGETVPAEDDASGHPHGEAHSGSEGGHPHGGDAGSPPGSDEDDVRDELEEIGVYAGQPHGEDVYAVVLYSEADADELFEEVDGLRTNFDHYDTHVKTAVYESESGDEDAESAVVSLWETESAADTAAGFLADLPEVVRQAGDDEDDSWGTMGMFYTVEPEHREDFVGTFGDVAGILADMDGHRKTDLLANREDENDMFIASRWDSREDAMQFFRSDEFSETVDYGRDILADRPRHVFLA
;
A
#
# COMPACT_ATOMS: atom_id res chain seq x y z
N MET A 1 -38.01 32.56 0.08
CA MET A 1 -36.72 31.88 -0.15
C MET A 1 -36.90 30.46 0.31
N GLU A 2 -36.70 29.52 -0.60
CA GLU A 2 -36.65 28.11 -0.26
C GLU A 2 -35.30 27.84 0.42
N ARG A 3 -35.32 27.18 1.58
CA ARG A 3 -34.08 26.85 2.31
C ARG A 3 -33.45 25.66 1.62
N ARG A 4 -32.16 25.74 1.26
CA ARG A 4 -31.41 24.62 0.71
C ARG A 4 -31.04 23.62 1.80
N THR A 5 -31.03 22.34 1.42
CA THR A 5 -30.57 21.23 2.26
C THR A 5 -29.05 21.17 2.20
N PRO A 6 -28.31 21.29 3.33
CA PRO A 6 -26.87 21.02 3.33
C PRO A 6 -26.61 19.51 3.16
N PRO A 7 -25.44 19.10 2.62
CA PRO A 7 -25.04 17.70 2.67
C PRO A 7 -24.85 17.23 4.12
N ARG A 8 -25.07 15.94 4.36
CA ARG A 8 -24.63 15.28 5.59
C ARG A 8 -23.15 14.93 5.44
N THR A 9 -22.39 15.08 6.52
CA THR A 9 -20.97 14.72 6.60
C THR A 9 -20.73 13.81 7.78
N LYS A 10 -19.76 12.90 7.65
CA LYS A 10 -19.06 12.30 8.78
C LYS A 10 -17.61 12.73 8.72
N GLU A 11 -17.06 13.02 9.89
CA GLU A 11 -15.70 13.48 10.07
C GLU A 11 -14.86 12.38 10.70
N GLY A 12 -13.64 12.22 10.19
CA GLY A 12 -12.65 11.28 10.69
C GLY A 12 -11.45 11.98 11.33
N TRP A 13 -10.23 11.59 10.94
CA TRP A 13 -9.00 12.14 11.51
C TRP A 13 -8.69 13.57 11.04
N TYR A 14 -7.98 14.30 11.89
CA TYR A 14 -7.52 15.66 11.62
C TYR A 14 -6.20 15.65 10.88
N ILE A 15 -6.06 16.58 9.94
CA ILE A 15 -4.92 16.66 9.04
C ILE A 15 -4.27 18.04 9.17
N LEU A 16 -2.96 18.05 9.34
CA LEU A 16 -2.11 19.24 9.28
C LEU A 16 -1.11 19.12 8.13
N HIS A 17 -1.08 20.14 7.28
CA HIS A 17 0.02 20.40 6.36
C HIS A 17 0.87 21.54 6.96
N ASP A 18 2.07 21.25 7.47
CA ASP A 18 3.01 22.24 8.00
C ASP A 18 4.11 22.51 6.95
N PHE A 19 4.10 23.72 6.37
CA PHE A 19 5.06 24.12 5.35
C PHE A 19 6.19 24.95 5.94
N ARG A 20 7.43 24.56 5.68
CA ARG A 20 8.63 25.23 6.17
C ARG A 20 9.56 25.64 5.03
N THR A 21 10.30 26.73 5.22
CA THR A 21 11.49 27.07 4.43
C THR A 21 12.74 26.84 5.26
N VAL A 22 13.86 26.52 4.63
CA VAL A 22 15.16 26.33 5.28
C VAL A 22 15.94 27.65 5.25
N ASP A 23 16.44 28.10 6.40
CA ASP A 23 17.43 29.17 6.46
C ASP A 23 18.80 28.61 6.05
N TRP A 24 19.02 28.56 4.74
CA TRP A 24 20.24 28.04 4.15
C TRP A 24 21.49 28.84 4.52
N ASP A 25 21.36 30.13 4.86
CA ASP A 25 22.50 30.94 5.31
C ASP A 25 22.89 30.55 6.75
N ALA A 26 21.92 30.45 7.65
CA ALA A 26 22.14 29.95 9.01
C ALA A 26 22.70 28.52 9.00
N TRP A 27 22.15 27.64 8.16
CA TRP A 27 22.64 26.28 8.00
C TRP A 27 24.11 26.24 7.57
N ARG A 28 24.49 26.98 6.53
CA ARG A 28 25.88 27.00 6.04
C ARG A 28 26.88 27.62 7.02
N ASP A 29 26.45 28.59 7.81
CA ASP A 29 27.29 29.29 8.78
C ASP A 29 27.44 28.50 10.11
N ALA A 30 26.58 27.51 10.36
CA ALA A 30 26.60 26.70 11.56
C ALA A 30 27.82 25.75 11.63
N PRO A 31 28.46 25.60 12.80
CA PRO A 31 29.51 24.59 12.99
C PRO A 31 29.01 23.16 12.77
N ASP A 32 29.89 22.25 12.33
CA ASP A 32 29.56 20.85 12.03
C ASP A 32 28.80 20.15 13.16
N HIS A 33 29.28 20.24 14.41
CA HIS A 33 28.60 19.63 15.57
C HIS A 33 27.18 20.17 15.83
N VAL A 34 26.86 21.39 15.39
CA VAL A 34 25.50 21.94 15.51
C VAL A 34 24.62 21.36 14.40
N ARG A 35 25.16 21.26 13.18
CA ARG A 35 24.48 20.64 12.04
C ARG A 35 24.22 19.15 12.27
N GLU A 36 25.21 18.42 12.76
CA GLU A 36 25.09 16.99 13.13
C GLU A 36 23.98 16.77 14.16
N ARG A 37 23.96 17.58 15.24
CA ARG A 37 22.91 17.50 16.26
C ARG A 37 21.53 17.85 15.70
N ALA A 38 21.45 18.86 14.85
CA ALA A 38 20.19 19.25 14.21
C ALA A 38 19.66 18.14 13.29
N LEU A 39 20.53 17.48 12.51
CA LEU A 39 20.14 16.34 11.69
C LEU A 39 19.72 15.15 12.55
N GLU A 40 20.48 14.81 13.60
CA GLU A 40 20.11 13.73 14.53
C GLU A 40 18.73 13.95 15.17
N GLU A 41 18.50 15.11 15.80
CA GLU A 41 17.21 15.42 16.43
C GLU A 41 16.08 15.58 15.40
N GLY A 42 16.37 16.10 14.20
CA GLY A 42 15.40 16.22 13.12
C GLY A 42 14.95 14.85 12.59
N LYS A 43 15.90 13.96 12.32
CA LYS A 43 15.61 12.59 11.86
C LYS A 43 14.85 11.79 12.90
N GLU A 44 15.27 11.86 14.17
CA GLU A 44 14.59 11.19 15.28
C GLU A 44 13.13 11.68 15.38
N PHE A 45 12.91 13.00 15.36
CA PHE A 45 11.57 13.56 15.39
C PHE A 45 10.70 13.11 14.21
N LEU A 46 11.22 13.14 12.99
CA LEU A 46 10.46 12.75 11.80
C LEU A 46 10.15 11.24 11.82
N ALA A 47 11.12 10.39 12.17
CA ALA A 47 10.90 8.96 12.34
C ALA A 47 9.88 8.64 13.44
N ASP A 48 9.93 9.34 14.57
CA ASP A 48 8.93 9.21 15.64
C ASP A 48 7.53 9.59 15.14
N CYS A 49 7.42 10.60 14.27
CA CYS A 49 6.14 11.01 13.68
C CYS A 49 5.59 9.98 12.70
N GLU A 50 6.44 9.34 11.89
CA GLU A 50 6.06 8.28 10.94
C GLU A 50 5.69 6.98 11.66
N HIS A 51 6.37 6.65 12.76
CA HIS A 51 5.97 5.57 13.67
C HIS A 51 4.79 5.93 14.59
N VAL A 52 4.27 7.16 14.49
CA VAL A 52 3.14 7.66 15.28
C VAL A 52 3.38 7.53 16.79
N ALA A 53 4.61 7.78 17.25
CA ALA A 53 4.98 7.66 18.66
C ALA A 53 4.25 8.66 19.58
N ASP A 54 3.60 9.68 19.00
CA ASP A 54 2.86 10.73 19.70
C ASP A 54 1.36 10.43 19.92
N ALA A 55 0.79 9.43 19.24
CA ALA A 55 -0.64 9.09 19.31
C ALA A 55 -0.89 7.57 19.29
N GLU A 56 -2.15 7.13 19.39
CA GLU A 56 -2.51 5.70 19.29
C GLU A 56 -2.46 5.21 17.84
N GLU A 57 -2.92 6.05 16.91
CA GLU A 57 -3.03 5.78 15.49
C GLU A 57 -2.84 7.09 14.73
N GLY A 58 -2.59 7.01 13.41
CA GLY A 58 -2.34 8.16 12.58
C GLY A 58 -1.37 7.84 11.45
N ASP A 59 -0.88 8.88 10.80
CA ASP A 59 0.16 8.77 9.78
C ASP A 59 0.94 10.08 9.64
N SER A 60 2.19 10.02 9.20
CA SER A 60 2.98 11.20 8.82
C SER A 60 3.85 10.93 7.60
N ALA A 61 4.15 11.98 6.85
CA ALA A 61 5.14 11.90 5.78
C ALA A 61 5.84 13.24 5.57
N THR A 62 7.09 13.16 5.13
CA THR A 62 7.93 14.32 4.80
C THR A 62 8.11 14.45 3.30
N PHE A 63 7.99 15.68 2.79
CA PHE A 63 8.16 15.98 1.36
C PHE A 63 9.13 17.13 1.13
N ALA A 64 10.04 16.94 0.19
CA ALA A 64 10.89 17.97 -0.39
C ALA A 64 10.08 18.78 -1.40
N MET A 65 9.82 20.04 -1.10
CA MET A 65 8.91 20.88 -1.87
C MET A 65 9.59 21.48 -3.09
N LEU A 66 8.87 21.50 -4.22
CA LEU A 66 9.32 22.09 -5.47
C LEU A 66 8.85 23.54 -5.58
N GLY A 67 9.79 24.44 -5.88
CA GLY A 67 9.51 25.88 -5.97
C GLY A 67 10.46 26.67 -5.10
N HIS A 68 10.08 27.88 -4.74
CA HIS A 68 10.87 28.78 -3.87
C HIS A 68 10.09 29.25 -2.66
N GLU A 69 8.90 28.70 -2.46
CA GLU A 69 7.91 29.26 -1.55
C GLU A 69 7.85 28.48 -0.25
N THR A 70 8.25 27.22 -0.32
CA THR A 70 8.39 26.25 0.76
C THR A 70 9.50 25.30 0.34
N ASP A 71 10.31 24.84 1.28
CA ASP A 71 11.34 23.82 1.06
C ASP A 71 10.90 22.45 1.58
N LEU A 72 10.12 22.41 2.66
CA LEU A 72 9.65 21.19 3.30
C LEU A 72 8.14 21.25 3.55
N LEU A 73 7.49 20.10 3.45
CA LEU A 73 6.14 19.85 3.96
C LEU A 73 6.22 18.67 4.92
N PHE A 74 5.69 18.87 6.13
CA PHE A 74 5.34 17.79 7.04
C PHE A 74 3.81 17.64 7.02
N MET A 75 3.34 16.49 6.54
CA MET A 75 1.92 16.14 6.57
C MET A 75 1.69 15.20 7.74
N HIS A 76 0.77 15.56 8.64
CA HIS A 76 0.40 14.75 9.81
C HIS A 76 -1.10 14.49 9.80
N ILE A 77 -1.48 13.24 10.06
CA ILE A 77 -2.87 12.79 10.23
C ILE A 77 -3.00 12.20 11.62
N ARG A 78 -3.93 12.72 12.45
CA ARG A 78 -4.12 12.25 13.83
C ARG A 78 -5.59 12.18 14.25
N PRO A 79 -5.94 11.30 15.21
CA PRO A 79 -7.28 11.17 15.76
C PRO A 79 -7.82 12.43 16.42
N THR A 80 -6.97 13.28 17.01
CA THR A 80 -7.43 14.49 17.69
C THR A 80 -6.67 15.75 17.27
N MET A 81 -7.36 16.90 17.31
CA MET A 81 -6.72 18.21 17.13
C MET A 81 -5.63 18.49 18.17
N ALA A 82 -5.70 17.89 19.36
CA ALA A 82 -4.69 18.09 20.39
C ALA A 82 -3.37 17.43 20.00
N ASP A 83 -3.41 16.27 19.36
CA ASP A 83 -2.23 15.55 18.88
C ASP A 83 -1.56 16.35 17.74
N VAL A 84 -2.37 16.82 16.79
CA VAL A 84 -1.91 17.72 15.71
C VAL A 84 -1.26 18.99 16.26
N GLU A 85 -1.88 19.65 17.24
CA GLU A 85 -1.34 20.87 17.86
C GLU A 85 -0.02 20.61 18.60
N GLN A 86 0.10 19.44 19.23
CA GLN A 86 1.28 19.04 19.98
C GLN A 86 2.49 18.82 19.05
N LEU A 87 2.29 18.16 17.91
CA LEU A 87 3.35 17.89 16.92
C LEU A 87 4.07 19.17 16.49
N GLY A 88 3.33 20.21 16.12
CA GLY A 88 3.92 21.48 15.71
C GLY A 88 4.76 22.15 16.81
N ARG A 89 4.42 21.95 18.09
CA ARG A 89 5.21 22.44 19.25
C ARG A 89 6.39 21.55 19.60
N GLN A 90 6.32 20.25 19.32
CA GLN A 90 7.42 19.32 19.51
C GLN A 90 8.50 19.57 18.45
N PHE A 91 8.11 19.73 17.18
CA PHE A 91 9.04 20.09 16.10
C PHE A 91 9.83 21.36 16.45
N ASP A 92 9.13 22.42 16.87
CA ASP A 92 9.72 23.71 17.26
C ASP A 92 10.72 23.63 18.43
N GLN A 93 10.79 22.51 19.17
CA GLN A 93 11.76 22.29 20.24
C GLN A 93 13.03 21.56 19.79
N THR A 94 13.05 21.02 18.58
CA THR A 94 14.22 20.35 18.00
C THR A 94 15.30 21.37 17.61
N ALA A 95 16.55 20.95 17.62
CA ALA A 95 17.65 21.73 17.06
C ALA A 95 17.51 21.96 15.54
N PHE A 96 16.83 21.05 14.82
CA PHE A 96 16.55 21.22 13.40
C PHE A 96 15.66 22.42 13.11
N ALA A 97 14.64 22.64 13.94
CA ALA A 97 13.70 23.73 13.76
C ALA A 97 14.35 25.12 13.80
N GLU A 98 15.51 25.28 14.45
CA GLU A 98 16.30 26.53 14.44
C GLU A 98 16.77 26.93 13.03
N PHE A 99 16.85 25.97 12.11
CA PHE A 99 17.22 26.18 10.71
C PHE A 99 16.02 26.25 9.77
N THR A 100 14.81 26.30 10.30
CA THR A 100 13.58 26.38 9.50
C THR A 100 12.74 27.58 9.89
N GLU A 101 12.01 28.13 8.94
CA GLU A 101 11.00 29.17 9.14
C GLU A 101 9.62 28.63 8.76
N ARG A 102 8.58 29.01 9.51
CA ARG A 102 7.19 28.72 9.16
C ARG A 102 6.79 29.52 7.92
N ALA A 103 6.49 28.82 6.83
CA ALA A 103 6.13 29.43 5.56
C ALA A 103 4.61 29.52 5.40
N ASP A 104 3.89 28.42 5.67
CA ASP A 104 2.44 28.32 5.57
C ASP A 104 1.93 27.13 6.41
N SER A 105 0.63 27.00 6.58
CA SER A 105 0.02 25.81 7.20
C SER A 105 -1.42 25.61 6.75
N TYR A 106 -1.92 24.38 6.81
CA TYR A 106 -3.34 24.12 6.59
C TYR A 106 -3.89 23.08 7.56
N VAL A 107 -5.04 23.37 8.20
CA VAL A 107 -5.71 22.46 9.15
C VAL A 107 -7.07 22.03 8.62
N SER A 108 -7.31 20.72 8.61
CA SER A 108 -8.54 20.14 8.07
C SER A 108 -8.94 18.85 8.79
N VAL A 109 -10.09 18.29 8.45
CA VAL A 109 -10.57 16.98 8.95
C VAL A 109 -11.05 16.12 7.78
N ALA A 110 -10.62 14.86 7.74
CA ALA A 110 -11.09 13.90 6.75
C ALA A 110 -12.62 13.86 6.73
N GLU A 111 -13.22 13.99 5.54
CA GLU A 111 -14.66 14.20 5.38
C GLU A 111 -15.24 13.25 4.32
N VAL A 112 -16.27 12.52 4.71
CA VAL A 112 -17.15 11.79 3.78
C VAL A 112 -18.50 12.50 3.77
N SER A 113 -19.04 12.78 2.58
CA SER A 113 -20.36 13.38 2.41
C SER A 113 -21.37 12.43 1.76
N ASP A 114 -22.66 12.70 1.97
CA ASP A 114 -23.76 11.96 1.35
C ASP A 114 -23.88 12.14 -0.18
N TYR A 115 -23.01 12.94 -0.80
CA TYR A 115 -22.83 12.90 -2.25
C TYR A 115 -22.18 11.62 -2.76
N VAL A 116 -21.38 10.94 -1.91
CA VAL A 116 -20.69 9.71 -2.30
C VAL A 116 -21.67 8.54 -2.29
N THR A 117 -22.37 8.35 -1.15
CA THR A 117 -23.47 7.38 -1.03
C THR A 117 -24.44 7.80 0.08
N ASP A 118 -25.72 7.95 -0.24
CA ASP A 118 -26.78 8.23 0.76
C ASP A 118 -26.97 7.07 1.76
N ALA A 119 -26.77 5.82 1.31
CA ALA A 119 -27.01 4.61 2.09
C ALA A 119 -26.18 4.53 3.38
N TYR A 120 -24.97 5.09 3.40
CA TYR A 120 -24.10 5.10 4.58
C TYR A 120 -24.65 5.91 5.76
N PHE A 121 -25.54 6.87 5.49
CA PHE A 121 -26.16 7.72 6.49
C PHE A 121 -27.57 7.25 6.90
N GLU A 122 -28.05 6.15 6.33
CA GLU A 122 -29.39 5.62 6.59
C GLU A 122 -29.40 4.41 7.56
N GLU A 123 -28.23 4.04 8.13
CA GLU A 123 -28.07 2.88 9.04
C GLU A 123 -28.71 1.60 8.44
N ASP A 124 -28.57 1.40 7.13
CA ASP A 124 -29.11 0.24 6.44
C ASP A 124 -28.16 -0.96 6.65
N GLU A 125 -28.69 -2.08 7.14
CA GLU A 125 -27.92 -3.29 7.48
C GLU A 125 -27.18 -3.87 6.25
N GLU A 126 -27.61 -3.54 5.02
CA GLU A 126 -26.92 -3.92 3.78
C GLU A 126 -25.60 -3.17 3.55
N VAL A 127 -25.39 -1.99 4.12
CA VAL A 127 -24.13 -1.23 3.94
C VAL A 127 -22.99 -1.86 4.72
N GLU A 128 -23.29 -2.37 5.92
CA GLU A 128 -22.34 -3.11 6.78
C GLU A 128 -21.81 -4.39 6.12
N SER A 129 -22.55 -4.96 5.16
CA SER A 129 -22.16 -6.16 4.40
C SER A 129 -21.50 -5.88 3.05
N THR A 130 -21.18 -4.62 2.73
CA THR A 130 -20.56 -4.25 1.43
C THR A 130 -19.18 -3.63 1.62
N GLY A 131 -18.26 -3.85 0.68
CA GLY A 131 -16.94 -3.19 0.65
C GLY A 131 -16.99 -1.65 0.67
N LEU A 132 -18.18 -1.06 0.52
CA LEU A 132 -18.44 0.36 0.71
C LEU A 132 -18.11 0.83 2.14
N SER A 133 -18.41 0.07 3.19
CA SER A 133 -18.08 0.49 4.57
C SER A 133 -16.57 0.64 4.76
N ARG A 134 -15.79 -0.35 4.31
CA ARG A 134 -14.31 -0.29 4.33
C ARG A 134 -13.78 0.88 3.51
N TYR A 135 -14.31 1.11 2.31
CA TYR A 135 -13.95 2.26 1.47
C TYR A 135 -14.21 3.61 2.17
N LEU A 136 -15.32 3.72 2.91
CA LEU A 136 -15.65 4.94 3.64
C LEU A 136 -14.81 5.11 4.90
N GLU A 137 -14.49 4.02 5.61
CA GLU A 137 -13.55 4.03 6.73
C GLU A 137 -12.15 4.48 6.29
N GLN A 138 -11.64 3.95 5.17
CA GLN A 138 -10.37 4.41 4.59
C GLN A 138 -10.36 5.90 4.26
N LYS A 139 -11.52 6.50 3.94
CA LYS A 139 -11.63 7.95 3.72
C LYS A 139 -11.70 8.76 5.00
N LEU A 140 -12.26 8.21 6.07
CA LEU A 140 -12.35 8.87 7.38
C LEU A 140 -11.03 8.75 8.15
N TYR A 141 -10.35 7.61 8.01
CA TYR A 141 -9.10 7.30 8.71
C TYR A 141 -8.00 6.96 7.68
N PRO A 142 -7.63 7.92 6.81
CA PRO A 142 -6.71 7.66 5.71
C PRO A 142 -5.27 7.48 6.21
N GLN A 143 -4.57 6.55 5.59
CA GLN A 143 -3.12 6.53 5.51
C GLN A 143 -2.66 7.37 4.31
N ILE A 144 -1.46 7.94 4.40
CA ILE A 144 -0.79 8.66 3.33
C ILE A 144 -0.35 7.63 2.30
N PRO A 145 -0.84 7.69 1.06
CA PRO A 145 -0.46 6.73 0.02
C PRO A 145 1.05 6.71 -0.19
N ASP A 146 1.63 5.51 -0.32
CA ASP A 146 3.01 5.38 -0.72
C ASP A 146 3.19 5.71 -2.20
N ALA A 147 3.53 6.97 -2.45
CA ALA A 147 3.73 7.50 -3.78
C ALA A 147 4.87 8.51 -3.77
N GLU A 148 5.60 8.59 -4.88
CA GLU A 148 6.78 9.44 -4.97
C GLU A 148 6.46 10.94 -4.84
N TYR A 149 5.29 11.40 -5.33
CA TYR A 149 4.93 12.82 -5.34
C TYR A 149 3.61 13.10 -4.65
N VAL A 150 3.56 14.26 -4.00
CA VAL A 150 2.35 14.88 -3.47
C VAL A 150 2.04 16.19 -4.21
N ASN A 151 0.75 16.44 -4.45
CA ASN A 151 0.23 17.76 -4.78
C ASN A 151 -0.84 18.16 -3.77
N PHE A 152 -0.61 19.26 -3.06
CA PHE A 152 -1.58 19.85 -2.15
C PHE A 152 -2.16 21.14 -2.73
N TYR A 153 -3.46 21.35 -2.58
CA TYR A 153 -4.09 22.65 -2.78
C TYR A 153 -5.38 22.80 -1.94
N PRO A 154 -5.64 24.00 -1.38
CA PRO A 154 -6.93 24.30 -0.80
C PRO A 154 -7.91 24.79 -1.88
N MET A 155 -9.20 24.61 -1.65
CA MET A 155 -10.23 25.07 -2.57
C MET A 155 -11.54 25.46 -1.88
N GLU A 156 -12.32 26.27 -2.59
CA GLU A 156 -13.67 26.69 -2.22
C GLU A 156 -14.67 26.32 -3.32
N LYS A 157 -15.95 26.29 -2.93
CA LYS A 157 -17.08 26.32 -3.84
C LYS A 157 -17.62 27.75 -3.95
N ARG A 158 -17.57 28.29 -5.16
CA ARG A 158 -17.95 29.67 -5.50
C ARG A 158 -19.35 30.05 -4.99
N ARG A 159 -19.47 31.29 -4.53
CA ARG A 159 -20.73 31.94 -4.05
C ARG A 159 -21.10 33.21 -4.84
N ASP A 160 -20.78 33.24 -6.13
CA ASP A 160 -21.02 34.39 -7.01
C ASP A 160 -22.50 34.50 -7.43
N PRO A 161 -22.99 35.71 -7.77
CA PRO A 161 -24.39 35.90 -8.16
C PRO A 161 -24.89 35.04 -9.35
N GLU A 162 -23.99 34.67 -10.27
CA GLU A 162 -24.32 33.81 -11.42
C GLU A 162 -24.08 32.32 -11.13
N TYR A 163 -23.03 32.00 -10.37
CA TYR A 163 -22.64 30.64 -10.02
C TYR A 163 -22.42 30.54 -8.51
N ASN A 164 -23.50 30.25 -7.79
CA ASN A 164 -23.46 30.00 -6.35
C ASN A 164 -23.77 28.53 -6.06
N TRP A 165 -22.77 27.78 -5.64
CA TRP A 165 -22.90 26.36 -5.28
C TRP A 165 -23.93 26.14 -4.16
N TYR A 166 -23.93 27.01 -3.16
CA TYR A 166 -24.76 26.91 -1.97
C TYR A 166 -26.23 27.29 -2.22
N ASP A 167 -26.53 27.93 -3.36
CA ASP A 167 -27.90 28.22 -3.80
C ASP A 167 -28.50 27.11 -4.67
N LEU A 168 -27.73 26.08 -5.06
CA LEU A 168 -28.25 24.95 -5.81
C LEU A 168 -29.15 24.05 -4.94
N PRO A 169 -30.19 23.42 -5.51
CA PRO A 169 -30.83 22.23 -4.94
C PRO A 169 -29.80 21.12 -4.65
N PHE A 170 -30.13 20.22 -3.72
CA PHE A 170 -29.26 19.09 -3.38
C PHE A 170 -29.05 18.14 -4.57
N GLU A 171 -30.13 17.81 -5.30
CA GLU A 171 -30.09 16.95 -6.49
C GLU A 171 -29.11 17.49 -7.55
N ASP A 172 -29.17 18.78 -7.86
CA ASP A 172 -28.26 19.43 -8.81
C ASP A 172 -26.79 19.36 -8.36
N ARG A 173 -26.51 19.51 -7.06
CA ARG A 173 -25.15 19.34 -6.53
C ARG A 173 -24.69 17.89 -6.59
N SER A 174 -25.58 16.95 -6.30
CA SER A 174 -25.31 15.52 -6.36
C SER A 174 -24.97 15.08 -7.79
N GLU A 175 -25.72 15.54 -8.80
CA GLU A 175 -25.39 15.27 -10.21
C GLU A 175 -24.00 15.83 -10.59
N HIS A 176 -23.68 17.05 -10.14
CA HIS A 176 -22.34 17.62 -10.33
C HIS A 176 -21.24 16.80 -9.67
N MET A 177 -21.44 16.34 -8.43
CA MET A 177 -20.45 15.54 -7.71
C MET A 177 -20.32 14.13 -8.26
N SER A 178 -21.40 13.54 -8.79
CA SER A 178 -21.38 12.24 -9.47
C SER A 178 -20.51 12.31 -10.73
N SER A 179 -20.71 13.30 -11.60
CA SER A 179 -19.88 13.51 -12.81
C SER A 179 -18.42 13.77 -12.45
N HIS A 180 -18.16 14.55 -11.40
CA HIS A 180 -16.81 14.78 -10.88
C HIS A 180 -16.14 13.49 -10.40
N GLY A 181 -16.89 12.67 -9.65
CA GLY A 181 -16.44 11.38 -9.14
C GLY A 181 -16.15 10.36 -10.24
N ASP A 182 -16.90 10.37 -11.34
CA ASP A 182 -16.63 9.52 -12.52
C ASP A 182 -15.26 9.81 -13.13
N ILE A 183 -14.88 11.10 -13.23
CA ILE A 183 -13.54 11.50 -13.68
C ILE A 183 -12.49 11.04 -12.67
N GLY A 184 -12.72 11.22 -11.36
CA GLY A 184 -11.77 10.74 -10.34
C GLY A 184 -11.53 9.23 -10.44
N ARG A 185 -12.60 8.43 -10.60
CA ARG A 185 -12.53 6.97 -10.75
C ARG A 185 -11.71 6.53 -11.96
N SER A 186 -11.73 7.27 -13.08
CA SER A 186 -10.92 6.90 -14.26
C SER A 186 -9.41 7.07 -14.07
N TYR A 187 -8.98 7.70 -12.97
CA TYR A 187 -7.57 7.81 -12.56
C TYR A 187 -7.21 6.90 -11.38
N GLY A 188 -8.10 5.96 -11.01
CA GLY A 188 -7.78 4.91 -10.04
C GLY A 188 -6.52 4.13 -10.44
N GLY A 189 -5.69 3.80 -9.46
CA GLY A 189 -4.37 3.20 -9.66
C GLY A 189 -3.28 4.16 -10.19
N LYS A 190 -3.63 5.41 -10.54
CA LYS A 190 -2.67 6.42 -11.03
C LYS A 190 -2.56 7.65 -10.14
N VAL A 191 -3.66 8.02 -9.50
CA VAL A 191 -3.73 9.13 -8.55
C VAL A 191 -4.58 8.72 -7.35
N SER A 192 -3.99 8.76 -6.17
CA SER A 192 -4.69 8.63 -4.90
C SER A 192 -5.04 10.00 -4.34
N GLN A 193 -6.15 10.11 -3.62
CA GLN A 193 -6.66 11.38 -3.11
C GLN A 193 -7.06 11.29 -1.64
N ILE A 194 -6.58 12.25 -0.86
CA ILE A 194 -7.14 12.59 0.46
C ILE A 194 -7.84 13.95 0.32
N THR A 195 -9.13 13.99 0.62
CA THR A 195 -9.93 15.23 0.67
C THR A 195 -10.43 15.42 2.08
N ALA A 196 -10.28 16.64 2.60
CA ALA A 196 -10.67 16.97 3.96
C ALA A 196 -11.40 18.32 4.00
N GLY A 197 -12.41 18.40 4.86
CA GLY A 197 -13.18 19.62 5.11
C GLY A 197 -12.45 20.54 6.07
N SER A 198 -12.56 21.84 5.87
CA SER A 198 -11.90 22.86 6.71
C SER A 198 -12.80 24.05 7.05
N ILE A 199 -14.11 23.98 6.75
CA ILE A 199 -15.05 25.05 7.09
C ILE A 199 -15.06 25.29 8.61
N GLY A 200 -14.54 26.44 9.02
CA GLY A 200 -14.42 26.84 10.42
C GLY A 200 -13.08 26.49 11.07
N PHE A 201 -12.18 25.81 10.37
CA PHE A 201 -10.82 25.49 10.81
C PHE A 201 -9.77 26.35 10.10
N ASP A 202 -9.91 26.55 8.79
CA ASP A 202 -8.95 27.28 7.96
C ASP A 202 -9.63 28.23 6.97
N ASP A 203 -8.84 28.90 6.13
CA ASP A 203 -9.28 29.97 5.23
C ASP A 203 -10.11 29.47 4.03
N SER A 204 -9.88 28.23 3.55
CA SER A 204 -10.67 27.63 2.47
C SER A 204 -11.60 26.53 2.98
N GLU A 205 -12.51 26.07 2.13
CA GLU A 205 -13.57 25.14 2.52
C GLU A 205 -13.11 23.67 2.53
N TRP A 206 -12.17 23.30 1.67
CA TRP A 206 -11.54 21.98 1.63
C TRP A 206 -10.03 22.05 1.37
N SER A 207 -9.30 21.08 1.91
CA SER A 207 -7.97 20.68 1.45
C SER A 207 -8.05 19.47 0.52
N VAL A 208 -7.21 19.47 -0.52
CA VAL A 208 -7.05 18.32 -1.41
C VAL A 208 -5.57 17.97 -1.51
N SER A 209 -5.24 16.73 -1.15
CA SER A 209 -3.92 16.14 -1.34
C SER A 209 -4.02 15.01 -2.36
N LEU A 210 -3.23 15.09 -3.43
CA LEU A 210 -3.16 14.10 -4.51
C LEU A 210 -1.79 13.46 -4.50
N PHE A 211 -1.73 12.13 -4.64
CA PHE A 211 -0.52 11.34 -4.56
C PHE A 211 -0.37 10.51 -5.83
N ALA A 212 0.83 10.49 -6.42
CA ALA A 212 1.14 9.72 -7.63
C ALA A 212 2.65 9.56 -7.82
N ASP A 213 3.08 8.46 -8.44
CA ASP A 213 4.48 8.28 -8.85
C ASP A 213 4.84 9.10 -10.08
N ASP A 214 3.89 9.26 -11.01
CA ASP A 214 4.03 10.20 -12.13
C ASP A 214 3.20 11.46 -11.89
N PRO A 215 3.83 12.62 -11.61
CA PRO A 215 3.11 13.88 -11.39
C PRO A 215 2.38 14.37 -12.65
N ALA A 216 2.67 13.83 -13.84
CA ALA A 216 1.87 14.09 -15.04
C ALA A 216 0.43 13.56 -14.90
N ASN A 217 0.20 12.48 -14.14
CA ASN A 217 -1.14 11.95 -13.88
C ASN A 217 -1.97 12.96 -13.08
N ILE A 218 -1.40 13.57 -12.04
CA ILE A 218 -2.03 14.65 -11.26
C ILE A 218 -2.40 15.83 -12.18
N LYS A 219 -1.45 16.26 -13.03
CA LYS A 219 -1.71 17.35 -13.99
C LYS A 219 -2.84 17.00 -14.95
N ASN A 220 -2.90 15.78 -15.46
CA ASN A 220 -3.92 15.34 -16.41
C ASN A 220 -5.30 15.27 -15.74
N LEU A 221 -5.40 14.69 -14.54
CA LEU A 221 -6.62 14.67 -13.73
C LEU A 221 -7.17 16.07 -13.50
N LEU A 222 -6.33 16.97 -12.97
CA LEU A 222 -6.74 18.34 -12.68
C LEU A 222 -7.06 19.16 -13.94
N ALA A 223 -6.45 18.83 -15.08
CA ALA A 223 -6.78 19.46 -16.34
C ALA A 223 -8.15 19.00 -16.86
N GLU A 224 -8.43 17.70 -16.79
CA GLU A 224 -9.70 17.10 -17.21
C GLU A 224 -10.86 17.56 -16.34
N MET A 225 -10.71 17.48 -15.00
CA MET A 225 -11.71 17.93 -14.04
C MET A 225 -12.13 19.38 -14.26
N ARG A 226 -11.25 20.26 -14.74
CA ARG A 226 -11.57 21.67 -15.04
C ARG A 226 -12.58 21.86 -16.18
N PHE A 227 -12.78 20.85 -17.03
CA PHE A 227 -13.80 20.89 -18.07
C PHE A 227 -15.15 20.35 -17.60
N ASP A 228 -15.21 19.70 -16.44
CA ASP A 228 -16.47 19.33 -15.80
C ASP A 228 -17.16 20.58 -15.20
N PRO A 229 -18.49 20.75 -15.36
CA PRO A 229 -19.21 21.90 -14.82
C PRO A 229 -19.13 22.08 -13.30
N SER A 230 -18.94 20.99 -12.53
CA SER A 230 -18.75 21.06 -11.08
C SER A 230 -17.50 21.87 -10.71
N THR A 231 -16.48 21.82 -11.56
CA THR A 231 -15.22 22.55 -11.38
C THR A 231 -15.25 23.86 -12.15
N SER A 232 -15.63 23.85 -13.43
CA SER A 232 -15.53 25.02 -14.30
C SER A 232 -16.41 26.18 -13.84
N LYS A 233 -17.54 25.89 -13.20
CA LYS A 233 -18.47 26.91 -12.69
C LYS A 233 -18.29 27.20 -11.21
N TYR A 234 -17.91 26.21 -10.42
CA TYR A 234 -18.01 26.30 -8.96
C TYR A 234 -16.70 26.13 -8.21
N ALA A 235 -15.61 25.64 -8.80
CA ALA A 235 -14.35 25.54 -8.05
C ALA A 235 -13.59 26.87 -8.07
N GLU A 236 -13.11 27.27 -6.89
CA GLU A 236 -12.09 28.31 -6.72
C GLU A 236 -10.90 27.67 -6.04
N PHE A 237 -9.72 27.81 -6.64
CA PHE A 237 -8.52 27.15 -6.16
C PHE A 237 -7.61 28.16 -5.48
N GLY A 238 -7.06 27.77 -4.33
CA GLY A 238 -5.93 28.44 -3.74
C GLY A 238 -4.62 28.09 -4.45
N ARG A 239 -3.53 28.10 -3.69
CA ARG A 239 -2.20 27.78 -4.22
C ARG A 239 -2.02 26.28 -4.35
N PHE A 240 -1.33 25.86 -5.42
CA PHE A 240 -0.86 24.49 -5.59
C PHE A 240 0.58 24.36 -5.11
N TYR A 241 0.83 23.35 -4.30
CA TYR A 241 2.13 22.95 -3.79
C TYR A 241 2.44 21.55 -4.33
N VAL A 242 3.67 21.30 -4.78
CA VAL A 242 4.09 19.98 -5.27
C VAL A 242 5.38 19.60 -4.56
N GLY A 243 5.46 18.39 -4.04
CA GLY A 243 6.65 17.89 -3.35
C GLY A 243 6.95 16.45 -3.73
N ARG A 244 8.19 16.03 -3.48
CA ARG A 244 8.66 14.65 -3.61
C ARG A 244 8.83 14.06 -2.22
N ARG A 245 8.31 12.86 -1.96
CA ARG A 245 8.48 12.15 -0.69
C ARG A 245 9.95 11.81 -0.48
N PHE A 246 10.41 11.88 0.76
CA PHE A 246 11.68 11.28 1.16
C PHE A 246 11.57 10.78 2.60
N GLU A 247 12.36 9.77 2.93
CA GLU A 247 12.36 9.14 4.24
C GLU A 247 13.08 9.99 5.29
N PRO A 248 12.76 9.88 6.59
CA PRO A 248 13.46 10.60 7.64
C PRO A 248 14.98 10.45 7.57
N HIS A 249 15.48 9.26 7.25
CA HIS A 249 16.92 8.99 7.18
C HIS A 249 17.64 9.75 6.05
N ASP A 250 16.92 10.20 5.03
CA ASP A 250 17.44 10.99 3.90
C ASP A 250 17.60 12.49 4.20
N LEU A 251 17.26 12.94 5.40
CA LEU A 251 17.36 14.37 5.77
C LEU A 251 18.79 14.92 5.61
N ASP A 252 19.82 14.10 5.87
CA ASP A 252 21.22 14.47 5.64
C ASP A 252 21.48 14.79 4.16
N ALA A 253 21.04 13.90 3.26
CA ALA A 253 21.20 14.06 1.82
C ALA A 253 20.44 15.31 1.33
N TYR A 254 19.21 15.50 1.80
CA TYR A 254 18.44 16.71 1.50
C TYR A 254 19.19 17.99 1.90
N MET A 255 19.67 18.06 3.15
CA MET A 255 20.37 19.23 3.68
C MET A 255 21.77 19.43 3.11
N ALA A 256 22.36 18.40 2.49
CA ALA A 256 23.58 18.47 1.69
C ALA A 256 23.34 18.95 0.25
N GLY A 257 22.07 18.99 -0.20
CA GLY A 257 21.70 19.30 -1.58
C GLY A 257 21.92 18.12 -2.53
N GLU A 258 21.88 16.90 -2.01
CA GLU A 258 22.00 15.65 -2.75
C GLU A 258 20.62 15.16 -3.20
N THR A 259 20.57 14.08 -3.98
CA THR A 259 19.30 13.48 -4.40
C THR A 259 18.62 12.79 -3.23
N VAL A 260 17.30 12.93 -3.14
CA VAL A 260 16.45 12.18 -2.20
C VAL A 260 15.35 11.45 -2.97
N PRO A 261 15.15 10.12 -2.79
CA PRO A 261 15.90 9.25 -1.86
C PRO A 261 17.39 9.16 -2.19
N ALA A 262 18.25 9.02 -1.17
CA ALA A 262 19.69 8.87 -1.39
C ALA A 262 19.95 7.53 -2.11
N GLU A 263 20.94 7.50 -3.01
CA GLU A 263 21.40 6.21 -3.56
C GLU A 263 22.06 5.43 -2.41
N ASP A 264 21.41 4.37 -1.94
CA ASP A 264 22.09 3.40 -1.09
C ASP A 264 23.32 2.88 -1.84
N ASP A 265 24.50 2.91 -1.19
CA ASP A 265 25.75 2.32 -1.69
C ASP A 265 25.68 0.77 -1.75
N ALA A 266 24.48 0.22 -1.93
CA ALA A 266 24.16 -1.20 -1.98
C ALA A 266 23.01 -1.51 -2.98
N SER A 267 23.15 -1.14 -4.27
CA SER A 267 22.83 -2.02 -5.41
C SER A 267 23.00 -1.30 -6.75
N GLY A 268 24.02 -1.72 -7.50
CA GLY A 268 24.30 -1.17 -8.83
C GLY A 268 23.31 -1.62 -9.90
N HIS A 269 22.64 -0.68 -10.53
CA HIS A 269 22.05 -0.89 -11.86
C HIS A 269 23.13 -0.77 -12.96
N PRO A 270 23.32 -1.77 -13.82
CA PRO A 270 24.29 -1.69 -14.91
C PRO A 270 23.63 -1.15 -16.18
N HIS A 271 23.94 0.08 -16.55
CA HIS A 271 24.08 0.45 -17.96
C HIS A 271 25.57 0.40 -18.33
N GLY A 272 25.95 -0.59 -19.15
CA GLY A 272 27.32 -0.82 -19.64
C GLY A 272 27.87 0.36 -20.48
N GLU A 273 29.16 0.45 -20.82
CA GLU A 273 30.30 -0.45 -20.76
C GLU A 273 31.58 0.41 -20.59
N ALA A 274 32.63 -0.09 -19.91
CA ALA A 274 34.00 -0.12 -20.45
C ALA A 274 35.02 -0.73 -19.46
N HIS A 275 35.83 -1.63 -20.03
CA HIS A 275 36.92 -2.41 -19.44
C HIS A 275 37.99 -1.65 -18.61
N SER A 276 38.48 -2.26 -17.52
CA SER A 276 39.84 -2.82 -17.43
C SER A 276 40.09 -3.42 -16.04
N GLY A 277 40.72 -4.61 -15.98
CA GLY A 277 40.91 -5.35 -14.73
C GLY A 277 42.23 -5.09 -14.02
N SER A 278 42.34 -5.61 -12.79
CA SER A 278 43.51 -6.35 -12.27
C SER A 278 43.23 -6.87 -10.86
N GLU A 279 43.78 -8.04 -10.59
CA GLU A 279 43.72 -8.87 -9.37
C GLU A 279 44.20 -8.19 -8.08
N GLY A 280 43.69 -8.66 -6.92
CA GLY A 280 44.52 -8.82 -5.72
C GLY A 280 43.84 -8.71 -4.34
N GLY A 281 43.51 -9.85 -3.73
CA GLY A 281 43.80 -10.15 -2.32
C GLY A 281 42.82 -9.74 -1.20
N HIS A 282 42.10 -10.73 -0.66
CA HIS A 282 41.62 -10.78 0.74
C HIS A 282 42.83 -10.73 1.74
N PRO A 283 42.70 -10.55 3.09
CA PRO A 283 41.50 -10.86 3.90
C PRO A 283 41.22 -10.07 5.22
N HIS A 284 40.03 -10.35 5.78
CA HIS A 284 39.60 -10.45 7.19
C HIS A 284 39.15 -9.23 8.03
N GLY A 285 37.97 -9.44 8.62
CA GLY A 285 37.51 -8.94 9.93
C GLY A 285 36.35 -7.97 9.79
N GLY A 286 35.17 -8.13 10.38
CA GLY A 286 34.62 -9.07 11.34
C GLY A 286 33.31 -8.44 11.86
N ASP A 287 32.29 -9.27 12.08
CA ASP A 287 31.19 -9.14 13.04
C ASP A 287 30.62 -7.73 13.34
N ALA A 288 29.40 -7.46 12.88
CA ALA A 288 28.46 -6.56 13.54
C ALA A 288 27.04 -7.00 13.17
N GLY A 289 26.29 -7.49 14.15
CA GLY A 289 24.96 -8.06 13.99
C GLY A 289 23.94 -7.04 13.50
N SER A 290 23.10 -7.51 12.57
CA SER A 290 21.90 -6.83 12.09
C SER A 290 20.91 -6.58 13.25
N PRO A 291 20.14 -5.48 13.21
CA PRO A 291 18.95 -5.33 14.05
C PRO A 291 17.94 -6.43 13.71
N PRO A 292 17.05 -6.84 14.63
CA PRO A 292 16.03 -7.83 14.30
C PRO A 292 15.12 -7.23 13.24
N GLY A 293 15.07 -7.88 12.08
CA GLY A 293 14.09 -7.59 11.03
C GLY A 293 12.68 -7.83 11.54
N SER A 294 11.69 -7.46 10.74
CA SER A 294 10.33 -7.92 10.98
C SER A 294 10.32 -9.45 11.04
N ASP A 295 9.32 -10.04 11.71
CA ASP A 295 9.18 -11.49 11.79
C ASP A 295 9.18 -12.16 10.40
N GLU A 296 8.82 -11.43 9.34
CA GLU A 296 8.86 -11.88 7.94
C GLU A 296 10.26 -11.85 7.31
N ASP A 297 11.03 -10.80 7.55
CA ASP A 297 12.39 -10.67 7.00
C ASP A 297 13.29 -11.78 7.54
N ASP A 298 13.12 -12.15 8.81
CA ASP A 298 13.85 -13.23 9.47
C ASP A 298 13.50 -14.62 8.88
N VAL A 299 12.27 -14.85 8.39
CA VAL A 299 11.91 -16.09 7.68
C VAL A 299 12.52 -16.13 6.28
N ARG A 300 12.51 -15.00 5.58
CA ARG A 300 12.99 -14.89 4.20
C ARG A 300 14.48 -15.16 4.13
N ASP A 301 15.25 -14.51 4.99
CA ASP A 301 16.71 -14.72 5.10
C ASP A 301 17.06 -16.18 5.41
N GLU A 302 16.27 -16.82 6.28
CA GLU A 302 16.53 -18.20 6.72
C GLU A 302 16.21 -19.24 5.64
N LEU A 303 15.15 -19.02 4.86
CA LEU A 303 14.79 -19.88 3.72
C LEU A 303 15.80 -19.73 2.56
N GLU A 304 16.28 -18.52 2.30
CA GLU A 304 17.34 -18.27 1.31
C GLU A 304 18.63 -19.02 1.69
N GLU A 305 18.99 -19.06 2.98
CA GLU A 305 20.18 -19.77 3.48
C GLU A 305 20.13 -21.29 3.21
N ILE A 306 18.95 -21.91 3.24
CA ILE A 306 18.75 -23.34 2.96
C ILE A 306 18.50 -23.66 1.48
N GLY A 307 18.70 -22.69 0.58
CA GLY A 307 18.58 -22.89 -0.87
C GLY A 307 17.12 -23.00 -1.35
N VAL A 308 16.17 -22.62 -0.51
CA VAL A 308 14.78 -22.42 -0.85
C VAL A 308 14.67 -20.98 -1.29
N TYR A 309 14.16 -20.73 -2.49
CA TYR A 309 14.16 -19.37 -3.03
C TYR A 309 13.14 -18.49 -2.28
N ALA A 310 13.56 -17.83 -1.21
CA ALA A 310 12.77 -16.81 -0.53
C ALA A 310 13.27 -15.40 -0.88
N GLY A 311 13.65 -15.20 -2.15
CA GLY A 311 14.15 -13.92 -2.66
C GLY A 311 13.09 -13.11 -3.41
N GLN A 312 13.19 -11.79 -3.31
CA GLN A 312 12.48 -10.81 -4.14
C GLN A 312 12.52 -11.21 -5.62
N PRO A 313 11.39 -11.30 -6.34
CA PRO A 313 11.43 -11.37 -7.79
C PRO A 313 12.10 -10.08 -8.27
N HIS A 314 13.32 -10.18 -8.79
CA HIS A 314 14.00 -9.00 -9.35
C HIS A 314 13.13 -8.38 -10.46
N GLY A 315 12.43 -7.30 -10.13
CA GLY A 315 11.67 -6.44 -11.05
C GLY A 315 10.15 -6.62 -11.07
N GLU A 316 9.54 -7.44 -10.20
CA GLU A 316 8.08 -7.54 -10.08
C GLU A 316 7.71 -7.73 -8.60
N ASP A 317 7.40 -6.66 -7.88
CA ASP A 317 6.74 -6.77 -6.56
C ASP A 317 5.30 -7.24 -6.81
N VAL A 318 5.04 -8.55 -6.70
CA VAL A 318 3.70 -9.10 -6.91
C VAL A 318 3.07 -9.49 -5.58
N TYR A 319 1.95 -8.86 -5.26
CA TYR A 319 1.11 -9.07 -4.10
C TYR A 319 0.00 -10.07 -4.42
N ALA A 320 -0.23 -11.04 -3.53
CA ALA A 320 -1.24 -12.08 -3.74
C ALA A 320 -2.38 -11.95 -2.73
N VAL A 321 -3.61 -12.09 -3.22
CA VAL A 321 -4.81 -12.34 -2.42
C VAL A 321 -5.22 -13.78 -2.65
N VAL A 322 -5.41 -14.54 -1.58
CA VAL A 322 -5.91 -15.91 -1.67
C VAL A 322 -7.08 -16.13 -0.73
N LEU A 323 -8.18 -16.61 -1.28
CA LEU A 323 -9.35 -17.03 -0.51
C LEU A 323 -9.63 -18.50 -0.74
N TYR A 324 -10.10 -19.17 0.30
CA TYR A 324 -10.52 -20.56 0.25
C TYR A 324 -12.04 -20.63 0.42
N SER A 325 -12.67 -21.45 -0.40
CA SER A 325 -14.12 -21.60 -0.46
C SER A 325 -14.51 -23.08 -0.51
N GLU A 326 -15.61 -23.40 0.17
CA GLU A 326 -16.28 -24.71 0.10
C GLU A 326 -17.18 -24.86 -1.14
N ALA A 327 -17.38 -23.77 -1.90
CA ALA A 327 -18.17 -23.81 -3.12
C ALA A 327 -17.49 -24.66 -4.21
N ASP A 328 -18.33 -25.19 -5.10
CA ASP A 328 -17.88 -25.94 -6.27
C ASP A 328 -17.04 -25.03 -7.19
N ALA A 329 -15.94 -25.58 -7.71
CA ALA A 329 -15.03 -24.82 -8.57
C ALA A 329 -15.69 -24.30 -9.86
N ASP A 330 -16.75 -24.96 -10.37
CA ASP A 330 -17.53 -24.47 -11.53
C ASP A 330 -18.27 -23.19 -11.17
N GLU A 331 -18.87 -23.15 -9.98
CA GLU A 331 -19.62 -22.00 -9.47
C GLU A 331 -18.68 -20.82 -9.19
N LEU A 332 -17.56 -21.08 -8.50
CA LEU A 332 -16.54 -20.06 -8.26
C LEU A 332 -15.96 -19.51 -9.56
N PHE A 333 -15.77 -20.35 -10.57
CA PHE A 333 -15.22 -19.91 -11.84
C PHE A 333 -16.17 -18.97 -12.60
N GLU A 334 -17.48 -19.22 -12.58
CA GLU A 334 -18.45 -18.33 -13.23
C GLU A 334 -18.47 -16.93 -12.59
N GLU A 335 -18.42 -16.85 -11.26
CA GLU A 335 -18.37 -15.58 -10.52
C GLU A 335 -17.00 -14.87 -10.71
N VAL A 336 -15.90 -15.62 -10.64
CA VAL A 336 -14.55 -15.07 -10.86
C VAL A 336 -14.35 -14.60 -12.29
N ASP A 337 -14.87 -15.25 -13.32
CA ASP A 337 -14.75 -14.78 -14.70
C ASP A 337 -15.46 -13.41 -14.91
N GLY A 338 -16.60 -13.23 -14.23
CA GLY A 338 -17.31 -11.95 -14.18
C GLY A 338 -16.50 -10.84 -13.49
N LEU A 339 -15.87 -11.15 -12.35
CA LEU A 339 -15.01 -10.22 -11.61
C LEU A 339 -13.70 -9.93 -12.36
N ARG A 340 -13.08 -10.95 -12.95
CA ARG A 340 -11.82 -10.88 -13.70
C ARG A 340 -11.92 -9.91 -14.86
N THR A 341 -13.06 -9.86 -15.55
CA THR A 341 -13.28 -8.86 -16.61
C THR A 341 -13.11 -7.42 -16.10
N ASN A 342 -13.46 -7.16 -14.84
CA ASN A 342 -13.23 -5.85 -14.21
C ASN A 342 -11.78 -5.67 -13.77
N PHE A 343 -11.10 -6.74 -13.34
CA PHE A 343 -9.70 -6.71 -12.93
C PHE A 343 -8.74 -6.53 -14.11
N ASP A 344 -9.04 -7.12 -15.28
CA ASP A 344 -8.27 -6.97 -16.52
C ASP A 344 -8.21 -5.52 -17.04
N HIS A 345 -9.00 -4.60 -16.44
CA HIS A 345 -8.94 -3.16 -16.72
C HIS A 345 -7.86 -2.42 -15.94
N TYR A 346 -7.24 -3.04 -14.95
CA TYR A 346 -6.15 -2.47 -14.17
C TYR A 346 -4.80 -2.94 -14.73
N ASP A 347 -3.93 -2.00 -15.07
CA ASP A 347 -2.60 -2.31 -15.62
C ASP A 347 -1.71 -3.07 -14.60
N THR A 348 -2.04 -2.98 -13.29
CA THR A 348 -1.37 -3.69 -12.18
C THR A 348 -1.95 -5.07 -11.91
N HIS A 349 -3.02 -5.47 -12.58
CA HIS A 349 -3.58 -6.81 -12.43
C HIS A 349 -2.73 -7.81 -13.20
N VAL A 350 -2.13 -8.76 -12.49
CA VAL A 350 -1.32 -9.81 -13.10
C VAL A 350 -2.20 -11.00 -13.48
N LYS A 351 -3.07 -11.44 -12.55
CA LYS A 351 -3.88 -12.65 -12.74
C LYS A 351 -4.98 -12.77 -11.68
N THR A 352 -6.12 -13.34 -12.03
CA THR A 352 -7.05 -13.95 -11.06
C THR A 352 -7.50 -15.30 -11.59
N ALA A 353 -7.38 -16.36 -10.78
CA ALA A 353 -7.69 -17.73 -11.20
C ALA A 353 -8.28 -18.56 -10.06
N VAL A 354 -9.06 -19.57 -10.46
CA VAL A 354 -9.66 -20.56 -9.57
C VAL A 354 -8.83 -21.83 -9.62
N TYR A 355 -8.52 -22.36 -8.45
CA TYR A 355 -7.73 -23.56 -8.25
C TYR A 355 -8.54 -24.62 -7.52
N GLU A 356 -8.40 -25.86 -7.97
CA GLU A 356 -9.06 -27.03 -7.39
C GLU A 356 -8.03 -28.04 -6.88
N SER A 357 -8.39 -28.80 -5.85
CA SER A 357 -7.47 -29.77 -5.26
C SER A 357 -7.29 -31.01 -6.15
N GLU A 358 -6.04 -31.41 -6.36
CA GLU A 358 -5.69 -32.65 -7.07
C GLU A 358 -5.83 -33.90 -6.20
N SER A 359 -6.00 -33.76 -4.87
CA SER A 359 -6.03 -34.90 -3.95
C SER A 359 -7.35 -35.69 -3.98
N GLY A 360 -8.42 -35.12 -4.56
CA GLY A 360 -9.74 -35.73 -4.66
C GLY A 360 -10.42 -35.96 -3.31
N ASP A 361 -9.99 -35.23 -2.27
CA ASP A 361 -10.59 -35.26 -0.93
C ASP A 361 -11.95 -34.55 -0.93
N GLU A 362 -12.96 -35.13 -0.28
CA GLU A 362 -14.31 -34.56 -0.21
C GLU A 362 -14.36 -33.30 0.67
N ASP A 363 -13.36 -33.12 1.53
CA ASP A 363 -13.16 -31.96 2.41
C ASP A 363 -12.09 -30.97 1.86
N ALA A 364 -11.75 -31.05 0.57
CA ALA A 364 -10.83 -30.12 -0.07
C ALA A 364 -11.51 -28.80 -0.45
N GLU A 365 -10.91 -27.69 -0.04
CA GLU A 365 -11.38 -26.35 -0.37
C GLU A 365 -10.86 -25.96 -1.77
N SER A 366 -11.72 -25.32 -2.57
CA SER A 366 -11.29 -24.60 -3.76
C SER A 366 -10.61 -23.30 -3.34
N ALA A 367 -9.66 -22.80 -4.12
CA ALA A 367 -9.00 -21.53 -3.85
C ALA A 367 -9.17 -20.55 -5.00
N VAL A 368 -9.29 -19.27 -4.68
CA VAL A 368 -9.22 -18.18 -5.65
C VAL A 368 -7.99 -17.36 -5.34
N VAL A 369 -7.09 -17.26 -6.31
CA VAL A 369 -5.83 -16.54 -6.21
C VAL A 369 -5.86 -15.35 -7.15
N SER A 370 -5.53 -14.18 -6.62
CA SER A 370 -5.43 -12.93 -7.37
C SER A 370 -4.06 -12.30 -7.15
N LEU A 371 -3.32 -12.01 -8.22
CA LEU A 371 -1.97 -11.48 -8.22
C LEU A 371 -1.95 -10.06 -8.80
N TRP A 372 -1.22 -9.16 -8.13
CA TRP A 372 -1.20 -7.72 -8.41
C TRP A 372 0.20 -7.14 -8.28
N GLU A 373 0.57 -6.17 -9.11
CA GLU A 373 1.86 -5.47 -9.03
C GLU A 373 1.97 -4.50 -7.84
N THR A 374 0.87 -4.24 -7.12
CA THR A 374 0.87 -3.33 -5.96
C THR A 374 -0.02 -3.84 -4.82
N GLU A 375 0.39 -3.58 -3.59
CA GLU A 375 -0.33 -3.98 -2.36
C GLU A 375 -1.73 -3.40 -2.33
N SER A 376 -1.83 -2.10 -2.59
CA SER A 376 -3.11 -1.38 -2.61
C SER A 376 -4.11 -1.94 -3.62
N ALA A 377 -3.64 -2.47 -4.76
CA ALA A 377 -4.51 -3.10 -5.76
C ALA A 377 -4.94 -4.51 -5.31
N ALA A 378 -4.02 -5.26 -4.67
CA ALA A 378 -4.36 -6.53 -4.02
C ALA A 378 -5.42 -6.33 -2.93
N ASP A 379 -5.24 -5.38 -2.02
CA ASP A 379 -6.21 -5.09 -0.94
C ASP A 379 -7.59 -4.71 -1.48
N THR A 380 -7.60 -3.91 -2.54
CA THR A 380 -8.84 -3.54 -3.24
C THR A 380 -9.52 -4.77 -3.82
N ALA A 381 -8.76 -5.64 -4.48
CA ALA A 381 -9.27 -6.87 -5.07
C ALA A 381 -9.75 -7.88 -4.03
N ALA A 382 -9.09 -7.96 -2.87
CA ALA A 382 -9.51 -8.79 -1.75
C ALA A 382 -10.93 -8.45 -1.30
N GLY A 383 -11.27 -7.17 -1.28
CA GLY A 383 -12.64 -6.71 -0.99
C GLY A 383 -13.70 -7.27 -1.95
N PHE A 384 -13.41 -7.33 -3.25
CA PHE A 384 -14.33 -7.88 -4.25
C PHE A 384 -14.40 -9.40 -4.24
N LEU A 385 -13.29 -10.05 -3.92
CA LEU A 385 -13.19 -11.51 -3.91
C LEU A 385 -13.76 -12.15 -2.64
N ALA A 386 -13.85 -11.40 -1.54
CA ALA A 386 -14.52 -11.84 -0.30
C ALA A 386 -16.02 -12.11 -0.48
N ASP A 387 -16.66 -11.51 -1.50
CA ASP A 387 -18.08 -11.71 -1.82
C ASP A 387 -18.36 -13.00 -2.61
N LEU A 388 -17.32 -13.80 -2.91
CA LEU A 388 -17.47 -15.07 -3.60
C LEU A 388 -18.26 -16.09 -2.76
N PRO A 389 -18.97 -17.03 -3.41
CA PRO A 389 -19.79 -18.00 -2.70
C PRO A 389 -18.96 -18.87 -1.76
N GLU A 390 -19.51 -19.12 -0.57
CA GLU A 390 -19.00 -20.06 0.46
C GLU A 390 -17.52 -19.88 0.81
N VAL A 391 -17.00 -18.64 0.75
CA VAL A 391 -15.67 -18.31 1.28
C VAL A 391 -15.64 -18.62 2.76
N VAL A 392 -14.76 -19.54 3.15
CA VAL A 392 -14.61 -20.02 4.53
C VAL A 392 -13.43 -19.37 5.24
N ARG A 393 -12.45 -18.85 4.49
CA ARG A 393 -11.29 -18.13 5.04
C ARG A 393 -10.53 -17.38 3.95
N GLN A 394 -9.90 -16.29 4.36
CA GLN A 394 -8.86 -15.60 3.60
C GLN A 394 -7.50 -15.98 4.19
N ALA A 395 -6.49 -16.15 3.35
CA ALA A 395 -5.15 -16.39 3.83
C ALA A 395 -4.59 -15.11 4.49
N GLY A 396 -4.16 -15.21 5.76
CA GLY A 396 -3.71 -14.08 6.61
C GLY A 396 -4.67 -13.74 7.76
N ASP A 397 -5.94 -14.15 7.69
CA ASP A 397 -7.01 -13.68 8.60
C ASP A 397 -7.24 -14.54 9.88
N ASP A 398 -6.42 -15.56 10.15
CA ASP A 398 -6.63 -16.48 11.28
C ASP A 398 -6.10 -15.89 12.61
N GLU A 399 -6.98 -15.29 13.43
CA GLU A 399 -6.69 -14.87 14.82
C GLU A 399 -6.48 -16.06 15.81
N ASP A 400 -6.76 -17.30 15.38
CA ASP A 400 -6.58 -18.52 16.18
C ASP A 400 -5.24 -19.22 15.85
N ASP A 401 -4.52 -19.72 16.88
CA ASP A 401 -3.21 -20.43 16.88
C ASP A 401 -2.94 -21.38 15.68
N SER A 402 -2.77 -20.87 14.46
CA SER A 402 -2.42 -21.66 13.28
C SER A 402 -1.66 -20.78 12.29
N TRP A 403 -0.42 -21.18 12.00
CA TRP A 403 0.42 -20.51 11.03
C TRP A 403 0.20 -21.14 9.66
N GLY A 404 -0.32 -20.35 8.71
CA GLY A 404 -0.43 -20.76 7.32
C GLY A 404 0.86 -20.45 6.58
N THR A 405 1.48 -21.45 5.94
CA THR A 405 2.54 -21.18 4.97
C THR A 405 1.97 -21.33 3.56
N MET A 406 2.06 -20.27 2.77
CA MET A 406 1.77 -20.32 1.35
C MET A 406 3.08 -20.51 0.60
N GLY A 407 3.33 -21.75 0.18
CA GLY A 407 4.60 -22.12 -0.42
C GLY A 407 4.41 -22.46 -1.88
N MET A 408 4.81 -21.54 -2.75
CA MET A 408 5.25 -21.80 -4.13
C MET A 408 4.13 -21.89 -5.18
N PHE A 409 3.98 -20.83 -5.98
CA PHE A 409 3.32 -20.91 -7.28
C PHE A 409 4.28 -21.54 -8.28
N TYR A 410 3.87 -22.64 -8.89
CA TYR A 410 4.62 -23.44 -9.84
C TYR A 410 3.97 -23.41 -11.20
N THR A 411 4.78 -23.27 -12.24
CA THR A 411 4.37 -23.65 -13.60
C THR A 411 5.21 -24.86 -13.98
N VAL A 412 4.57 -26.03 -14.02
CA VAL A 412 5.22 -27.33 -14.29
C VAL A 412 5.32 -27.54 -15.80
N GLU A 413 6.40 -28.13 -16.30
CA GLU A 413 6.44 -28.52 -17.72
C GLU A 413 5.39 -29.64 -17.97
N PRO A 414 4.54 -29.57 -19.01
CA PRO A 414 3.44 -30.53 -19.20
C PRO A 414 3.85 -32.00 -19.26
N GLU A 415 5.07 -32.29 -19.71
CA GLU A 415 5.65 -33.63 -19.76
C GLU A 415 6.07 -34.19 -18.40
N HIS A 416 6.14 -33.34 -17.37
CA HIS A 416 6.54 -33.67 -16.01
C HIS A 416 5.40 -33.51 -14.98
N ARG A 417 4.18 -33.17 -15.41
CA ARG A 417 3.01 -32.98 -14.52
C ARG A 417 2.71 -34.22 -13.66
N GLU A 418 2.61 -35.40 -14.27
CA GLU A 418 2.33 -36.65 -13.54
C GLU A 418 3.44 -36.98 -12.52
N ASP A 419 4.68 -36.69 -12.87
CA ASP A 419 5.84 -36.89 -12.00
C ASP A 419 5.77 -35.90 -10.81
N PHE A 420 5.45 -34.62 -11.06
CA PHE A 420 5.30 -33.59 -10.02
C PHE A 420 4.19 -33.92 -9.02
N VAL A 421 2.99 -34.28 -9.51
CA VAL A 421 1.86 -34.69 -8.65
C VAL A 421 2.22 -35.95 -7.85
N GLY A 422 2.92 -36.91 -8.46
CA GLY A 422 3.40 -38.12 -7.78
C GLY A 422 4.38 -37.81 -6.65
N THR A 423 5.40 -36.97 -6.92
CA THR A 423 6.38 -36.54 -5.92
C THR A 423 5.73 -35.74 -4.79
N PHE A 424 4.78 -34.85 -5.10
CA PHE A 424 4.01 -34.16 -4.07
C PHE A 424 3.25 -35.14 -3.17
N GLY A 425 2.64 -36.19 -3.75
CA GLY A 425 1.96 -37.23 -2.98
C GLY A 425 2.88 -37.93 -1.96
N ASP A 426 4.13 -38.20 -2.32
CA ASP A 426 5.13 -38.76 -1.41
C ASP A 426 5.47 -37.79 -0.27
N VAL A 427 5.61 -36.49 -0.56
CA VAL A 427 5.90 -35.43 0.42
C VAL A 427 4.71 -35.18 1.35
N ALA A 428 3.48 -35.15 0.81
CA ALA A 428 2.25 -35.04 1.60
C ALA A 428 2.11 -36.20 2.59
N GLY A 429 2.54 -37.40 2.20
CA GLY A 429 2.60 -38.57 3.08
C GLY A 429 3.59 -38.40 4.25
N ILE A 430 4.72 -37.72 4.03
CA ILE A 430 5.69 -37.39 5.09
C ILE A 430 5.12 -36.33 6.02
N LEU A 431 4.53 -35.27 5.44
CA LEU A 431 3.94 -34.15 6.18
C LEU A 431 2.84 -34.62 7.14
N ALA A 432 1.98 -35.55 6.72
CA ALA A 432 0.89 -36.07 7.53
C ALA A 432 1.34 -36.75 8.85
N ASP A 433 2.60 -37.19 8.94
CA ASP A 433 3.17 -37.81 10.15
C ASP A 433 4.00 -36.81 10.99
N MET A 434 4.10 -35.54 10.58
CA MET A 434 4.87 -34.52 11.29
C MET A 434 4.09 -33.89 12.45
N ASP A 435 4.74 -33.78 13.61
CA ASP A 435 4.20 -33.03 14.74
C ASP A 435 4.06 -31.55 14.34
N GLY A 436 2.90 -30.95 14.63
CA GLY A 436 2.60 -29.56 14.28
C GLY A 436 2.05 -29.36 12.85
N HIS A 437 2.04 -30.38 11.99
CA HIS A 437 1.40 -30.30 10.68
C HIS A 437 -0.12 -30.52 10.80
N ARG A 438 -0.92 -29.64 10.17
CA ARG A 438 -2.38 -29.76 10.16
C ARG A 438 -2.92 -30.31 8.84
N LYS A 439 -2.52 -29.71 7.72
CA LYS A 439 -3.01 -30.06 6.38
C LYS A 439 -2.08 -29.50 5.31
N THR A 440 -1.91 -30.22 4.21
CA THR A 440 -1.33 -29.66 2.96
C THR A 440 -2.13 -30.14 1.77
N ASP A 441 -2.47 -29.22 0.89
CA ASP A 441 -3.18 -29.48 -0.36
C ASP A 441 -2.35 -28.97 -1.54
N LEU A 442 -2.31 -29.76 -2.63
CA LEU A 442 -1.82 -29.32 -3.93
C LEU A 442 -3.03 -28.90 -4.76
N LEU A 443 -3.06 -27.64 -5.18
CA LEU A 443 -4.14 -27.09 -5.98
C LEU A 443 -3.65 -26.77 -7.39
N ALA A 444 -4.44 -27.12 -8.39
CA ALA A 444 -4.18 -26.86 -9.80
C ALA A 444 -5.17 -25.84 -10.37
N ASN A 445 -4.69 -24.94 -11.22
CA ASN A 445 -5.54 -23.96 -11.89
C ASN A 445 -6.46 -24.67 -12.87
N ARG A 446 -7.75 -24.36 -12.77
CA ARG A 446 -8.80 -24.87 -13.62
C ARG A 446 -8.59 -24.57 -15.12
N GLU A 447 -8.01 -23.42 -15.45
CA GLU A 447 -7.75 -23.00 -16.83
C GLU A 447 -6.41 -23.51 -17.38
N ASP A 448 -5.45 -23.82 -16.52
CA ASP A 448 -4.15 -24.41 -16.88
C ASP A 448 -3.69 -25.39 -15.80
N GLU A 449 -3.89 -26.68 -16.06
CA GLU A 449 -3.58 -27.76 -15.12
C GLU A 449 -2.09 -27.85 -14.73
N ASN A 450 -1.19 -27.12 -15.42
CA ASN A 450 0.24 -27.09 -15.13
C ASN A 450 0.64 -25.95 -14.19
N ASP A 451 -0.27 -25.00 -13.96
CA ASP A 451 -0.11 -23.92 -13.01
C ASP A 451 -0.73 -24.33 -11.67
N MET A 452 0.13 -24.54 -10.68
CA MET A 452 -0.22 -25.17 -9.41
C MET A 452 0.35 -24.39 -8.24
N PHE A 453 -0.25 -24.54 -7.06
CA PHE A 453 0.38 -24.08 -5.82
C PHE A 453 0.10 -25.02 -4.65
N ILE A 454 0.94 -24.94 -3.63
CA ILE A 454 0.82 -25.75 -2.41
C ILE A 454 0.36 -24.87 -1.25
N ALA A 455 -0.77 -25.24 -0.64
CA ALA A 455 -1.27 -24.64 0.57
C ALA A 455 -0.96 -25.54 1.77
N SER A 456 -0.26 -25.05 2.80
CA SER A 456 0.08 -25.84 3.99
C SER A 456 -0.26 -25.11 5.30
N ARG A 457 -0.76 -25.86 6.29
CA ARG A 457 -1.19 -25.37 7.60
C ARG A 457 -0.41 -26.04 8.73
N TRP A 458 0.00 -25.23 9.70
CA TRP A 458 0.82 -25.65 10.84
C TRP A 458 0.27 -25.12 12.16
N ASP A 459 0.58 -25.79 13.27
CA ASP A 459 0.28 -25.35 14.63
C ASP A 459 1.07 -24.09 15.00
N SER A 460 2.30 -23.96 14.50
CA SER A 460 3.14 -22.78 14.71
C SER A 460 4.14 -22.55 13.58
N ARG A 461 4.70 -21.33 13.53
CA ARG A 461 5.81 -20.97 12.63
C ARG A 461 7.05 -21.85 12.86
N GLU A 462 7.34 -22.22 14.10
CA GLU A 462 8.49 -23.06 14.45
C GLU A 462 8.37 -24.46 13.83
N ASP A 463 7.15 -25.03 13.83
CA ASP A 463 6.87 -26.34 13.23
C ASP A 463 7.05 -26.31 11.71
N ALA A 464 6.59 -25.24 11.06
CA ALA A 464 6.77 -25.04 9.62
C ALA A 464 8.25 -24.91 9.22
N MET A 465 9.03 -24.12 9.98
CA MET A 465 10.46 -23.95 9.73
C MET A 465 11.25 -25.24 10.00
N GLN A 466 10.79 -26.08 10.93
CA GLN A 466 11.40 -27.40 11.15
C GLN A 466 11.27 -28.29 9.91
N PHE A 467 10.14 -28.25 9.20
CA PHE A 467 9.98 -28.95 7.93
C PHE A 467 10.89 -28.41 6.84
N PHE A 468 10.95 -27.08 6.67
CA PHE A 468 11.80 -26.49 5.65
C PHE A 468 13.30 -26.79 5.88
N ARG A 469 13.73 -26.90 7.14
CA ARG A 469 15.11 -27.32 7.49
C ARG A 469 15.38 -28.82 7.34
N SER A 470 14.40 -29.64 6.95
CA SER A 470 14.57 -31.09 6.86
C SER A 470 15.36 -31.53 5.62
N ASP A 471 16.07 -32.65 5.76
CA ASP A 471 16.79 -33.28 4.63
C ASP A 471 15.77 -33.73 3.56
N GLU A 472 14.58 -34.16 3.98
CA GLU A 472 13.47 -34.58 3.13
C GLU A 472 12.92 -33.45 2.24
N PHE A 473 12.80 -32.22 2.78
CA PHE A 473 12.39 -31.06 1.99
C PHE A 473 13.48 -30.63 1.00
N SER A 474 14.74 -30.64 1.43
CA SER A 474 15.88 -30.27 0.59
C SER A 474 16.03 -31.20 -0.63
N GLU A 475 15.83 -32.51 -0.46
CA GLU A 475 15.84 -33.49 -1.56
C GLU A 475 14.68 -33.27 -2.55
N THR A 476 13.53 -32.77 -2.08
CA THR A 476 12.34 -32.48 -2.90
C THR A 476 12.51 -31.22 -3.74
N VAL A 477 13.07 -30.16 -3.16
CA VAL A 477 13.33 -28.88 -3.86
C VAL A 477 14.34 -29.05 -4.98
N ASP A 478 15.38 -29.86 -4.77
CA ASP A 478 16.39 -30.14 -5.80
C ASP A 478 15.81 -30.94 -6.98
N TYR A 479 14.81 -31.80 -6.76
CA TYR A 479 14.08 -32.48 -7.83
C TYR A 479 13.17 -31.53 -8.61
N GLY A 480 12.47 -30.61 -7.92
CA GLY A 480 11.57 -29.63 -8.53
C GLY A 480 12.27 -28.69 -9.53
N ARG A 481 13.55 -28.37 -9.33
CA ARG A 481 14.31 -27.46 -10.21
C ARG A 481 14.46 -27.93 -11.67
N ASP A 482 14.38 -29.23 -11.92
CA ASP A 482 14.60 -29.81 -13.25
C ASP A 482 13.30 -29.99 -14.06
N ILE A 483 12.12 -29.75 -13.46
CA ILE A 483 10.79 -30.06 -14.04
C ILE A 483 9.85 -28.85 -14.13
N LEU A 484 10.28 -27.69 -13.66
CA LEU A 484 9.50 -26.44 -13.68
C LEU A 484 9.83 -25.62 -14.93
N ALA A 485 8.78 -25.11 -15.59
CA ALA A 485 8.89 -24.20 -16.73
C ALA A 485 9.39 -22.81 -16.32
N ASP A 486 9.06 -22.41 -15.09
CA ASP A 486 9.47 -21.14 -14.48
C ASP A 486 9.97 -21.33 -13.04
N ARG A 487 10.76 -20.38 -12.54
CA ARG A 487 11.22 -20.43 -11.13
C ARG A 487 10.03 -20.24 -10.18
N PRO A 488 9.91 -21.03 -9.10
CA PRO A 488 8.79 -20.94 -8.18
C PRO A 488 8.74 -19.56 -7.52
N ARG A 489 7.55 -18.96 -7.48
CA ARG A 489 7.31 -17.68 -6.82
C ARG A 489 6.78 -17.96 -5.40
N HIS A 490 7.49 -17.49 -4.38
CA HIS A 490 7.04 -17.57 -2.99
C HIS A 490 6.36 -16.27 -2.61
N VAL A 491 5.17 -16.34 -2.00
CA VAL A 491 4.46 -15.16 -1.49
C VAL A 491 4.13 -15.42 -0.04
N PHE A 492 4.62 -14.57 0.85
CA PHE A 492 4.23 -14.54 2.25
C PHE A 492 3.03 -13.60 2.37
N LEU A 493 2.08 -13.95 3.21
CA LEU A 493 0.88 -13.15 3.47
C LEU A 493 0.96 -12.67 4.90
N ALA A 494 0.69 -11.37 5.09
CA ALA A 494 0.67 -10.70 6.38
C ALA A 494 -0.37 -11.30 7.33
#